data_AF-A0A2D6F2C0-F1
#
_entry.id   AF-A0A2D6F2C0-F1
#
_cell.length_a   1.000
_cell.length_b   1.000
_cell.length_c   1.000
_cell.angle_alpha   90.00
_cell.angle_beta   90.00
_cell.angle_gamma   90.00
#
_symmetry.space_group_name_H-M   'P 1'
#
loop_
_entity.id
_entity.type
_entity.pdbx_description
1 polymer ?
#
loop_
_entity_poly.entity_id
_entity_poly.type
_entity_poly.pdbx_seq_one_letter_code
_entity_poly.pdbx_strand_id
1 'polypeptide(L)'
;MFAFYGLVGLTLIILSYLFSYVFAHPSMHHLNFPFELGYWLFFDAIEMSLYGTSILQKIKNKWRLGLYLLFAGALIGLVLDFFGVYISKVWQYPVINTPFELLMLYIDWGLVILMVYSSYRVFLYLAKELVGRVGIKLASKRVEKRIYPVLGIISVILLIVPFVFQLFFSTESISIISIGAVFLGLWFLAEYVEYQRMERSLLKDILDGYWTPLIAIVAGSVVLGLVWETMNLPVKAWIYTNIPLSNVQILGVPLLIIIGWPALFVIYLSSYRALFKGRDVIWK
;
A
#
# COMPACT_ATOMS: atom_id res chain seq x y z
N MET A 1 -5.78 -10.03 -25.95
CA MET A 1 -6.95 -10.82 -25.51
C MET A 1 -6.99 -10.74 -24.00
N PHE A 2 -8.12 -10.38 -23.40
CA PHE A 2 -8.25 -10.30 -21.94
C PHE A 2 -8.24 -11.69 -21.32
N ALA A 3 -7.50 -11.88 -20.23
CA ALA A 3 -7.36 -13.20 -19.62
C ALA A 3 -8.61 -13.59 -18.83
N PHE A 4 -9.02 -14.87 -18.89
CA PHE A 4 -10.23 -15.36 -18.21
C PHE A 4 -10.22 -15.12 -16.69
N TYR A 5 -9.06 -15.26 -16.03
CA TYR A 5 -8.94 -14.99 -14.60
C TYR A 5 -9.22 -13.52 -14.25
N GLY A 6 -9.07 -12.59 -15.20
CA GLY A 6 -9.48 -11.19 -15.00
C GLY A 6 -11.00 -11.04 -14.89
N LEU A 7 -11.77 -11.84 -15.65
CA LEU A 7 -13.24 -11.86 -15.54
C LEU A 7 -13.67 -12.48 -14.20
N VAL A 8 -12.96 -13.52 -13.75
CA VAL A 8 -13.13 -14.08 -12.40
C VAL A 8 -12.85 -12.99 -11.36
N GLY A 9 -11.74 -12.26 -11.52
CA GLY A 9 -11.38 -11.17 -10.61
C GLY A 9 -12.44 -10.07 -10.53
N LEU A 10 -12.93 -9.62 -11.69
CA LEU A 10 -14.03 -8.65 -11.77
C LEU A 10 -15.30 -9.17 -11.10
N THR A 11 -15.64 -10.44 -11.31
CA THR A 11 -16.80 -11.09 -10.68
C THR A 11 -16.65 -11.08 -9.16
N LEU A 12 -15.48 -11.43 -8.63
CA LEU A 12 -15.22 -11.41 -7.19
C LEU A 12 -15.38 -9.99 -6.61
N ILE A 13 -14.84 -8.96 -7.27
CA ILE A 13 -15.01 -7.56 -6.85
C ILE A 13 -16.50 -7.18 -6.79
N ILE A 14 -17.25 -7.47 -7.87
CA ILE A 14 -18.68 -7.13 -7.96
C ILE A 14 -19.46 -7.86 -6.87
N LEU A 15 -19.21 -9.16 -6.68
CA LEU A 15 -19.88 -9.93 -5.64
C LEU A 15 -19.53 -9.38 -4.25
N SER A 16 -18.25 -9.12 -3.93
CA SER A 16 -17.88 -8.52 -2.65
C SER A 16 -18.62 -7.22 -2.39
N TYR A 17 -18.76 -6.35 -3.39
CA TYR A 17 -19.58 -5.14 -3.29
C TYR A 17 -21.06 -5.43 -3.04
N LEU A 18 -21.68 -6.26 -3.89
CA LEU A 18 -23.10 -6.57 -3.77
C LEU A 18 -23.42 -7.17 -2.40
N PHE A 19 -22.62 -8.13 -1.94
CA PHE A 19 -22.81 -8.76 -0.65
C PHE A 19 -22.55 -7.78 0.51
N SER A 20 -21.53 -6.93 0.43
CA SER A 20 -21.25 -5.91 1.45
C SER A 20 -22.42 -4.95 1.64
N TYR A 21 -23.09 -4.54 0.56
CA TYR A 21 -24.23 -3.61 0.63
C TYR A 21 -25.58 -4.29 0.89
N VAL A 22 -25.79 -5.52 0.41
CA VAL A 22 -27.05 -6.25 0.63
C VAL A 22 -27.17 -6.74 2.07
N PHE A 23 -26.09 -7.25 2.64
CA PHE A 23 -26.11 -7.79 4.01
C PHE A 23 -25.70 -6.76 5.06
N ALA A 24 -24.83 -5.80 4.69
CA ALA A 24 -24.44 -4.65 5.52
C ALA A 24 -24.22 -4.99 7.01
N HIS A 25 -23.54 -6.12 7.27
CA HIS A 25 -23.33 -6.65 8.60
C HIS A 25 -21.85 -6.92 8.85
N PRO A 26 -21.29 -6.60 10.03
CA PRO A 26 -19.86 -6.80 10.31
C PRO A 26 -19.37 -8.26 10.20
N SER A 27 -20.25 -9.25 10.35
CA SER A 27 -19.92 -10.65 10.08
C SER A 27 -19.53 -10.94 8.62
N MET A 28 -19.81 -10.03 7.71
CA MET A 28 -19.45 -10.14 6.29
C MET A 28 -18.04 -9.63 5.99
N HIS A 29 -17.21 -9.33 7.01
CA HIS A 29 -15.83 -8.87 6.82
C HIS A 29 -14.95 -9.83 6.00
N HIS A 30 -15.29 -11.12 5.99
CA HIS A 30 -14.64 -12.12 5.15
C HIS A 30 -14.73 -11.83 3.64
N LEU A 31 -15.60 -10.90 3.21
CA LEU A 31 -15.68 -10.42 1.81
C LEU A 31 -14.46 -9.59 1.38
N ASN A 32 -13.60 -9.19 2.32
CA ASN A 32 -12.30 -8.58 2.01
C ASN A 32 -11.41 -9.52 1.20
N PHE A 33 -11.24 -10.76 1.64
CA PHE A 33 -10.44 -11.75 0.93
C PHE A 33 -10.82 -11.91 -0.57
N PRO A 34 -12.09 -12.21 -0.95
CA PRO A 34 -12.46 -12.29 -2.36
C PRO A 34 -12.33 -10.95 -3.08
N PHE A 35 -12.56 -9.82 -2.41
CA PHE A 35 -12.35 -8.51 -3.02
C PHE A 35 -10.88 -8.30 -3.39
N GLU A 36 -9.97 -8.55 -2.45
CA GLU A 36 -8.53 -8.34 -2.60
C GLU A 36 -7.94 -9.26 -3.67
N LEU A 37 -8.30 -10.55 -3.61
CA LEU A 37 -7.95 -11.52 -4.65
C LEU A 37 -8.52 -11.09 -6.00
N GLY A 38 -9.78 -10.65 -6.02
CA GLY A 38 -10.45 -10.21 -7.24
C GLY A 38 -9.77 -8.99 -7.87
N TYR A 39 -9.44 -8.00 -7.05
CA TYR A 39 -8.74 -6.78 -7.46
C TYR A 39 -7.37 -7.09 -8.04
N TRP A 40 -6.58 -7.93 -7.36
CA TRP A 40 -5.30 -8.38 -7.87
C TRP A 40 -5.43 -9.09 -9.22
N LEU A 41 -6.32 -10.09 -9.34
CA LEU A 41 -6.52 -10.84 -10.58
C LEU A 41 -6.99 -9.95 -11.74
N PHE A 42 -7.87 -8.99 -11.46
CA PHE A 42 -8.37 -8.05 -12.45
C PHE A 42 -7.26 -7.15 -13.01
N PHE A 43 -6.48 -6.51 -12.14
CA PHE A 43 -5.39 -5.64 -12.59
C PHE A 43 -4.23 -6.41 -13.22
N ASP A 44 -3.92 -7.62 -12.75
CA ASP A 44 -2.95 -8.51 -13.41
C ASP A 44 -3.39 -8.91 -14.83
N ALA A 45 -4.69 -9.16 -15.05
CA ALA A 45 -5.22 -9.44 -16.38
C ALA A 45 -5.20 -8.22 -17.30
N ILE A 46 -5.41 -7.01 -16.76
CA ILE A 46 -5.23 -5.76 -17.50
C ILE A 46 -3.77 -5.59 -17.91
N GLU A 47 -2.82 -5.79 -16.99
CA GLU A 47 -1.37 -5.74 -17.29
C GLU A 47 -1.02 -6.73 -18.42
N MET A 48 -1.53 -7.96 -18.32
CA MET A 48 -1.34 -8.99 -19.36
C MET A 48 -1.90 -8.55 -20.71
N SER A 49 -3.12 -8.01 -20.75
CA SER A 49 -3.77 -7.64 -22.00
C SER A 49 -3.13 -6.43 -22.66
N LEU A 50 -2.64 -5.47 -21.88
CA LEU A 50 -2.04 -4.25 -22.40
C LEU A 50 -0.55 -4.43 -22.76
N TYR A 51 0.19 -5.24 -21.99
CA TYR A 51 1.66 -5.26 -22.06
C TYR A 51 2.29 -6.65 -22.15
N GLY A 52 1.49 -7.73 -22.14
CA GLY A 52 1.98 -9.10 -22.26
C GLY A 52 2.76 -9.60 -21.04
N THR A 53 2.65 -8.93 -19.89
CA THR A 53 3.32 -9.30 -18.63
C THR A 53 2.32 -9.50 -17.50
N SER A 54 2.61 -10.37 -16.54
CA SER A 54 1.76 -10.66 -15.38
C SER A 54 2.61 -11.08 -14.19
N ILE A 55 2.24 -10.62 -12.99
CA ILE A 55 2.81 -11.12 -11.73
C ILE A 55 2.38 -12.57 -11.48
N LEU A 56 1.16 -12.94 -11.83
CA LEU A 56 0.67 -14.32 -11.68
C LEU A 56 1.52 -15.31 -12.49
N GLN A 57 1.90 -14.98 -13.73
CA GLN A 57 2.81 -15.81 -14.53
C GLN A 57 4.19 -15.94 -13.87
N LYS A 58 4.73 -14.86 -13.30
CA LYS A 58 6.01 -14.87 -12.58
C LYS A 58 5.93 -15.74 -11.32
N ILE A 59 4.84 -15.62 -10.55
CA ILE A 59 4.59 -16.42 -9.34
C ILE A 59 4.40 -17.89 -9.68
N LYS A 60 3.65 -18.23 -10.73
CA LYS A 60 3.45 -19.63 -11.17
C LYS A 60 4.77 -20.35 -11.41
N ASN A 61 5.73 -19.66 -12.04
CA ASN A 61 7.06 -20.20 -12.30
C ASN A 61 7.98 -20.17 -11.07
N LYS A 62 7.62 -19.41 -10.03
CA LYS A 62 8.41 -19.18 -8.82
C LYS A 62 7.49 -19.11 -7.60
N TRP A 63 6.80 -20.20 -7.23
CA TRP A 63 5.80 -20.18 -6.15
C TRP A 63 6.33 -19.60 -4.81
N ARG A 64 7.63 -19.80 -4.53
CA ARG A 64 8.32 -19.19 -3.38
C ARG A 64 8.22 -17.67 -3.40
N LEU A 65 8.28 -17.03 -4.56
CA LEU A 65 8.07 -15.58 -4.71
C LEU A 65 6.68 -15.17 -4.23
N GLY A 66 5.64 -15.94 -4.58
CA GLY A 66 4.28 -15.69 -4.10
C GLY A 66 4.20 -15.76 -2.57
N LEU A 67 4.78 -16.80 -1.96
CA LEU A 67 4.82 -16.90 -0.50
C LEU A 67 5.61 -15.77 0.16
N TYR A 68 6.77 -15.41 -0.40
CA TYR A 68 7.54 -14.29 0.14
C TYR A 68 6.80 -12.96 0.01
N LEU A 69 6.04 -12.77 -1.06
CA LEU A 69 5.19 -11.61 -1.27
C LEU A 69 4.11 -11.53 -0.19
N LEU A 70 3.34 -12.61 -0.02
CA LEU A 70 2.29 -12.67 1.00
C LEU A 70 2.88 -12.44 2.40
N PHE A 71 4.02 -13.07 2.72
CA PHE A 71 4.68 -12.87 4.00
C PHE A 71 5.19 -11.43 4.20
N ALA A 72 5.77 -10.82 3.16
CA ALA A 72 6.21 -9.43 3.21
C ALA A 72 5.03 -8.47 3.40
N GLY A 73 3.91 -8.72 2.70
CA GLY A 73 2.68 -7.96 2.85
C GLY A 73 2.13 -8.05 4.28
N ALA A 74 2.03 -9.27 4.81
CA ALA A 74 1.61 -9.53 6.18
C ALA A 74 2.50 -8.83 7.23
N LEU A 75 3.83 -8.86 7.03
CA LEU A 75 4.77 -8.20 7.93
C LEU A 75 4.63 -6.67 7.92
N ILE A 76 4.44 -6.07 6.74
CA ILE A 76 4.16 -4.63 6.61
C ILE A 76 2.83 -4.31 7.30
N GLY A 77 1.78 -5.09 7.04
CA GLY A 77 0.48 -4.97 7.69
C GLY A 77 0.58 -5.04 9.21
N LEU A 78 1.36 -5.98 9.76
CA LEU A 78 1.62 -6.09 11.19
C LEU A 78 2.26 -4.82 11.78
N VAL A 79 3.27 -4.25 11.10
CA VAL A 79 3.88 -2.99 11.53
C VAL A 79 2.87 -1.85 11.49
N LEU A 80 2.08 -1.77 10.41
CA LEU A 80 1.05 -0.75 10.27
C LEU A 80 -0.05 -0.88 11.32
N ASP A 81 -0.51 -2.09 11.64
CA ASP A 81 -1.50 -2.33 12.69
C ASP A 81 -0.93 -2.05 14.08
N PHE A 82 0.32 -2.41 14.35
CA PHE A 82 0.96 -2.05 15.61
C PHE A 82 0.94 -0.54 15.83
N PHE A 83 1.33 0.25 14.83
CA PHE A 83 1.30 1.71 14.97
C PHE A 83 -0.10 2.31 14.81
N GLY A 84 -0.93 1.78 13.94
CA GLY A 84 -2.24 2.31 13.54
C GLY A 84 -3.35 1.95 14.51
N VAL A 85 -3.42 0.69 14.92
CA VAL A 85 -4.41 0.17 15.86
C VAL A 85 -3.96 0.36 17.30
N TYR A 86 -2.75 -0.10 17.64
CA TYR A 86 -2.31 -0.15 19.03
C TYR A 86 -1.74 1.17 19.55
N ILE A 87 -0.82 1.80 18.81
CA ILE A 87 -0.18 3.06 19.26
C ILE A 87 -1.09 4.27 19.02
N SER A 88 -1.51 4.51 17.77
CA SER A 88 -2.18 5.74 17.37
C SER A 88 -3.71 5.67 17.43
N LYS A 89 -4.28 4.45 17.50
CA LYS A 89 -5.72 4.19 17.46
C LYS A 89 -6.43 4.95 16.32
N VAL A 90 -5.79 5.06 15.16
CA VAL A 90 -6.34 5.73 13.96
C VAL A 90 -7.45 4.88 13.36
N TRP A 91 -7.27 3.56 13.37
CA TRP A 91 -8.31 2.59 13.02
C TRP A 91 -8.38 1.46 14.04
N GLN A 92 -9.50 0.74 14.03
CA GLN A 92 -9.69 -0.49 14.81
C GLN A 92 -10.55 -1.48 14.04
N TYR A 93 -10.42 -2.77 14.39
CA TYR A 93 -11.16 -3.86 13.78
C TYR A 93 -12.22 -4.41 14.74
N PRO A 94 -13.48 -3.93 14.70
CA PRO A 94 -14.52 -4.39 15.61
C PRO A 94 -14.94 -5.86 15.38
N VAL A 95 -14.55 -6.44 14.24
CA VAL A 95 -14.96 -7.77 13.80
C VAL A 95 -13.98 -8.87 14.15
N ILE A 96 -12.74 -8.52 14.52
CA ILE A 96 -11.67 -9.49 14.78
C ILE A 96 -11.71 -9.87 16.26
N ASN A 97 -12.31 -11.02 16.56
CA ASN A 97 -12.53 -11.48 17.93
C ASN A 97 -11.89 -12.85 18.21
N THR A 98 -11.47 -13.56 17.16
CA THR A 98 -10.87 -14.89 17.25
C THR A 98 -9.46 -14.94 16.66
N PRO A 99 -8.60 -15.88 17.11
CA PRO A 99 -7.30 -16.10 16.48
C PRO A 99 -7.38 -16.45 15.00
N PHE A 100 -8.46 -17.10 14.56
CA PHE A 100 -8.68 -17.44 13.16
C PHE A 100 -8.94 -16.17 12.32
N GLU A 101 -9.80 -15.27 12.80
CA GLU A 101 -10.04 -13.98 12.12
C GLU A 101 -8.77 -13.13 12.06
N LEU A 102 -7.96 -13.13 13.13
CA LEU A 102 -6.66 -12.45 13.14
C LEU A 102 -5.69 -13.04 12.10
N LEU A 103 -5.66 -14.37 11.97
CA LEU A 103 -4.87 -15.03 10.92
C LEU A 103 -5.36 -14.62 9.53
N MET A 104 -6.67 -14.60 9.30
CA MET A 104 -7.26 -14.17 8.04
C MET A 104 -6.91 -12.71 7.71
N LEU A 105 -6.98 -11.80 8.69
CA LEU A 105 -6.57 -10.40 8.53
C LEU A 105 -5.13 -10.27 8.01
N TYR A 106 -4.19 -11.09 8.51
CA TYR A 106 -2.81 -11.02 8.05
C TYR A 106 -2.57 -11.74 6.71
N ILE A 107 -3.43 -12.69 6.34
CA ILE A 107 -3.47 -13.22 4.96
C ILE A 107 -3.95 -12.12 4.00
N ASP A 108 -4.98 -11.37 4.39
CA ASP A 108 -5.54 -10.25 3.63
C ASP A 108 -4.45 -9.15 3.45
N TRP A 109 -3.77 -8.74 4.53
CA TRP A 109 -2.59 -7.86 4.43
C TRP A 109 -1.50 -8.40 3.48
N GLY A 110 -1.34 -9.71 3.40
CA GLY A 110 -0.49 -10.37 2.43
C GLY A 110 -0.93 -10.16 0.98
N LEU A 111 -2.23 -10.16 0.69
CA LEU A 111 -2.79 -9.90 -0.64
C LEU A 111 -2.68 -8.42 -1.03
N VAL A 112 -2.70 -7.49 -0.07
CA VAL A 112 -2.58 -6.04 -0.33
C VAL A 112 -1.37 -5.70 -1.16
N ILE A 113 -0.20 -6.31 -0.90
CA ILE A 113 1.00 -6.03 -1.69
C ILE A 113 0.82 -6.42 -3.17
N LEU A 114 0.03 -7.45 -3.46
CA LEU A 114 -0.25 -7.92 -4.82
C LEU A 114 -1.25 -6.98 -5.51
N MET A 115 -2.26 -6.50 -4.78
CA MET A 115 -3.19 -5.47 -5.28
C MET A 115 -2.47 -4.16 -5.59
N VAL A 116 -1.66 -3.67 -4.65
CA VAL A 116 -0.86 -2.46 -4.80
C VAL A 116 0.09 -2.60 -5.98
N TYR A 117 0.82 -3.72 -6.07
CA TYR A 117 1.75 -3.95 -7.18
C TYR A 117 1.04 -4.01 -8.53
N SER A 118 0.00 -4.85 -8.67
CA SER A 118 -0.71 -5.04 -9.95
C SER A 118 -1.39 -3.76 -10.45
N SER A 119 -2.06 -3.02 -9.56
CA SER A 119 -2.65 -1.72 -9.90
C SER A 119 -1.58 -0.70 -10.27
N TYR A 120 -0.54 -0.55 -9.44
CA TYR A 120 0.58 0.35 -9.72
C TYR A 120 1.16 0.11 -11.11
N ARG A 121 1.34 -1.16 -11.51
CA ARG A 121 1.90 -1.50 -12.83
C ARG A 121 1.02 -1.00 -13.97
N VAL A 122 -0.29 -1.23 -13.91
CA VAL A 122 -1.23 -0.71 -14.92
C VAL A 122 -1.15 0.81 -14.99
N PHE A 123 -1.23 1.51 -13.85
CA PHE A 123 -1.15 2.98 -13.83
C PHE A 123 0.21 3.54 -14.23
N LEU A 124 1.30 2.81 -13.96
CA LEU A 124 2.65 3.17 -14.40
C LEU A 124 2.73 3.21 -15.91
N TYR A 125 2.16 2.21 -16.57
CA TYR A 125 2.16 2.21 -18.02
C TYR A 125 1.27 3.30 -18.60
N LEU A 126 0.07 3.51 -18.05
CA LEU A 126 -0.80 4.62 -18.47
C LEU A 126 -0.11 5.98 -18.29
N ALA A 127 0.58 6.19 -17.16
CA ALA A 127 1.31 7.42 -16.90
C ALA A 127 2.49 7.64 -17.86
N LYS A 128 3.16 6.57 -18.31
CA LYS A 128 4.24 6.67 -19.31
C LYS A 128 3.73 7.20 -20.66
N GLU A 129 2.57 6.72 -21.09
CA GLU A 129 1.95 7.18 -22.35
C GLU A 129 1.52 8.64 -22.28
N LEU A 130 1.05 9.11 -21.10
CA LEU A 130 0.55 10.48 -20.93
C LEU A 130 1.65 11.53 -20.75
N VAL A 131 2.67 11.23 -19.94
CA VAL A 131 3.64 12.22 -19.46
C VAL A 131 4.97 12.14 -20.22
N GLY A 132 5.24 11.00 -20.87
CA GLY A 132 6.54 10.73 -21.48
C GLY A 132 7.68 10.72 -20.46
N ARG A 133 8.92 10.83 -20.95
CA ARG A 133 10.14 10.91 -20.13
C ARG A 133 10.72 12.33 -20.18
N VAL A 134 10.17 13.24 -19.38
CA VAL A 134 10.76 14.57 -19.18
C VAL A 134 11.42 14.58 -17.81
N GLY A 135 12.76 14.46 -17.77
CA GLY A 135 13.54 14.47 -16.53
C GLY A 135 14.37 15.74 -16.41
N ILE A 136 13.95 16.67 -15.56
CA ILE A 136 14.80 17.79 -15.12
C ILE A 136 15.42 17.38 -13.79
N LYS A 137 16.74 17.23 -13.78
CA LYS A 137 17.47 16.83 -12.58
C LYS A 137 17.39 17.93 -11.51
N LEU A 138 16.80 17.61 -10.37
CA LEU A 138 16.57 18.54 -9.26
C LEU A 138 17.73 18.61 -8.27
N ALA A 139 18.54 17.54 -8.16
CA ALA A 139 19.64 17.48 -7.19
C ALA A 139 20.98 17.06 -7.82
N SER A 140 22.08 17.62 -7.34
CA SER A 140 23.42 17.20 -7.73
C SER A 140 23.80 15.83 -7.14
N LYS A 141 24.73 15.11 -7.77
CA LYS A 141 25.25 13.82 -7.24
C LYS A 141 25.83 13.94 -5.82
N ARG A 142 26.37 15.11 -5.46
CA ARG A 142 26.92 15.37 -4.12
C ARG A 142 25.82 15.46 -3.06
N VAL A 143 24.72 16.14 -3.39
CA VAL A 143 23.55 16.27 -2.52
C VAL A 143 22.91 14.90 -2.31
N GLU A 144 22.70 14.15 -3.40
CA GLU A 144 22.15 12.80 -3.38
C GLU A 144 22.92 11.86 -2.43
N LYS A 145 24.25 11.80 -2.52
CA LYS A 145 25.09 10.96 -1.64
C LYS A 145 24.97 11.31 -0.16
N ARG A 146 24.60 12.55 0.19
CA ARG A 146 24.45 13.01 1.58
C ARG A 146 23.04 12.80 2.12
N ILE A 147 22.02 12.87 1.26
CA ILE A 147 20.62 12.73 1.67
C ILE A 147 20.35 11.33 2.21
N TYR A 148 20.75 10.26 1.51
CA TYR A 148 20.37 8.90 1.92
C TYR A 148 20.85 8.48 3.33
N PRO A 149 22.12 8.71 3.74
CA PRO A 149 22.52 8.42 5.12
C PRO A 149 21.72 9.22 6.16
N VAL A 150 21.38 10.47 5.86
CA VAL A 150 20.54 11.31 6.73
C VAL A 150 19.12 10.75 6.80
N LEU A 151 18.54 10.28 5.69
CA LEU A 151 17.24 9.59 5.68
C LEU A 151 17.28 8.32 6.53
N GLY A 152 18.38 7.57 6.51
CA GLY A 152 18.57 6.42 7.40
C GLY A 152 18.46 6.81 8.88
N ILE A 153 19.13 7.88 9.31
CA ILE A 153 19.05 8.38 10.70
C ILE A 153 17.63 8.88 11.02
N ILE A 154 17.05 9.71 10.15
CA ILE A 154 15.69 10.25 10.34
C ILE A 154 14.67 9.12 10.41
N SER A 155 14.83 8.05 9.62
CA SER A 155 13.91 6.90 9.64
C SER A 155 13.85 6.24 11.02
N VAL A 156 14.99 6.02 11.66
CA VAL A 156 15.08 5.46 13.01
C VAL A 156 14.39 6.37 14.02
N ILE A 157 14.62 7.69 13.93
CA ILE A 157 13.96 8.67 14.81
C ILE A 157 12.44 8.62 14.62
N LEU A 158 11.96 8.65 13.37
CA LEU A 158 10.52 8.66 13.06
C LEU A 158 9.80 7.35 13.45
N LEU A 159 10.50 6.22 13.49
CA LEU A 159 9.95 4.94 13.93
C LEU A 159 9.96 4.79 15.47
N ILE A 160 10.97 5.34 16.15
CA ILE A 160 11.12 5.22 17.61
C ILE A 160 10.28 6.27 18.36
N VAL A 161 10.25 7.51 17.87
CA VAL A 161 9.59 8.62 18.58
C VAL A 161 8.12 8.34 18.88
N PRO A 162 7.27 7.86 17.94
CA PRO A 162 5.88 7.55 18.25
C PRO A 162 5.73 6.51 19.36
N PHE A 163 6.59 5.49 19.36
CA PHE A 163 6.60 4.44 20.39
C PHE A 163 7.00 4.99 21.77
N VAL A 164 8.10 5.76 21.82
CA VAL A 164 8.57 6.42 23.05
C VAL A 164 7.51 7.37 23.59
N PHE A 165 6.91 8.18 22.71
CA PHE A 165 5.91 9.16 23.12
C PHE A 165 4.68 8.46 23.70
N GLN A 166 4.22 7.36 23.09
CA GLN A 166 3.14 6.55 23.65
C GLN A 166 3.47 6.00 25.04
N LEU A 167 4.71 5.50 25.23
CA LEU A 167 5.16 4.90 26.48
C LEU A 167 5.22 5.91 27.65
N PHE A 168 5.62 7.16 27.38
CA PHE A 168 5.80 8.17 28.43
C PHE A 168 4.58 9.07 28.66
N PHE A 169 3.78 9.35 27.63
CA PHE A 169 2.73 10.35 27.72
C PHE A 169 1.33 9.76 27.77
N SER A 170 1.11 8.49 27.38
CA SER A 170 -0.20 7.82 27.41
C SER A 170 -1.35 8.67 26.84
N THR A 171 -1.07 9.55 25.88
CA THR A 171 -2.07 10.49 25.37
C THR A 171 -2.83 9.87 24.21
N GLU A 172 -4.15 9.89 24.30
CA GLU A 172 -5.02 9.43 23.20
C GLU A 172 -4.95 10.34 21.96
N SER A 173 -4.30 11.50 22.09
CA SER A 173 -4.29 12.60 21.13
C SER A 173 -3.21 12.52 20.04
N ILE A 174 -2.33 11.50 20.04
CA ILE A 174 -1.14 11.45 19.19
C ILE A 174 -1.40 10.77 17.83
N SER A 175 -2.63 10.78 17.35
CA SER A 175 -3.07 9.76 16.39
C SER A 175 -2.45 9.87 14.99
N ILE A 176 -2.83 10.89 14.21
CA ILE A 176 -2.47 10.92 12.78
C ILE A 176 -1.01 11.32 12.56
N ILE A 177 -0.42 12.11 13.45
CA ILE A 177 0.98 12.55 13.34
C ILE A 177 1.91 11.37 13.59
N SER A 178 1.60 10.51 14.56
CA SER A 178 2.36 9.30 14.83
C SER A 178 2.36 8.36 13.64
N ILE A 179 1.18 8.08 13.07
CA ILE A 179 1.11 7.18 11.92
C ILE A 179 1.78 7.81 10.69
N GLY A 180 1.63 9.12 10.46
CA GLY A 180 2.34 9.83 9.41
C GLY A 180 3.87 9.76 9.56
N ALA A 181 4.39 9.89 10.79
CA ALA A 181 5.80 9.73 11.10
C ALA A 181 6.27 8.29 10.78
N VAL A 182 5.50 7.28 11.16
CA VAL A 182 5.81 5.87 10.85
C VAL A 182 5.84 5.64 9.35
N PHE A 183 4.88 6.18 8.60
CA PHE A 183 4.84 6.04 7.13
C PHE A 183 6.09 6.63 6.48
N LEU A 184 6.46 7.86 6.87
CA LEU A 184 7.70 8.51 6.41
C LEU A 184 8.94 7.74 6.86
N GLY A 185 8.95 7.24 8.08
CA GLY A 185 10.05 6.44 8.63
C GLY A 185 10.28 5.16 7.82
N LEU A 186 9.22 4.40 7.54
CA LEU A 186 9.29 3.19 6.72
C LEU A 186 9.77 3.50 5.29
N TRP A 187 9.26 4.57 4.68
CA TRP A 187 9.70 4.99 3.36
C TRP A 187 11.20 5.37 3.36
N PHE A 188 11.64 6.23 4.29
CA PHE A 188 13.04 6.67 4.37
C PHE A 188 14.00 5.50 4.68
N LEU A 189 13.56 4.53 5.47
CA LEU A 189 14.33 3.32 5.71
C LEU A 189 14.48 2.51 4.42
N ALA A 190 13.40 2.33 3.65
CA ALA A 190 13.45 1.63 2.37
C ALA A 190 14.38 2.36 1.37
N GLU A 191 14.28 3.68 1.26
CA GLU A 191 15.16 4.53 0.44
C GLU A 191 16.63 4.36 0.81
N TYR A 192 16.94 4.36 2.12
CA TYR A 192 18.30 4.12 2.60
C TYR A 192 18.79 2.71 2.24
N VAL A 193 17.97 1.67 2.42
CA VAL A 193 18.32 0.29 2.06
C VAL A 193 18.56 0.13 0.57
N GLU A 194 17.71 0.71 -0.28
CA GLU A 194 17.89 0.71 -1.74
C GLU A 194 19.19 1.41 -2.15
N TYR A 195 19.50 2.55 -1.53
CA TYR A 195 20.75 3.26 -1.75
C TYR A 195 21.98 2.43 -1.36
N GLN A 196 21.96 1.76 -0.20
CA GLN A 196 23.05 0.87 0.23
C GLN A 196 23.25 -0.31 -0.74
N ARG A 197 22.17 -0.73 -1.42
CA ARG A 197 22.23 -1.79 -2.45
C ARG A 197 22.63 -1.29 -3.83
N MET A 198 22.90 0.01 -3.99
CA MET A 198 23.14 0.67 -5.28
C MET A 198 21.98 0.49 -6.27
N GLU A 199 20.75 0.35 -5.74
CA GLU A 199 19.54 0.28 -6.54
C GLU A 199 18.91 1.68 -6.70
N ARG A 200 18.14 1.86 -7.77
CA ARG A 200 17.44 3.13 -8.06
C ARG A 200 16.14 3.20 -7.26
N SER A 201 15.98 4.14 -6.35
CA SER A 201 14.81 4.26 -5.48
C SER A 201 13.73 5.21 -6.00
N LEU A 202 12.59 5.34 -5.29
CA LEU A 202 11.53 6.28 -5.68
C LEU A 202 11.99 7.73 -5.51
N LEU A 203 12.67 8.05 -4.41
CA LEU A 203 13.25 9.38 -4.22
C LEU A 203 14.28 9.69 -5.32
N LYS A 204 15.06 8.70 -5.75
CA LYS A 204 15.99 8.87 -6.86
C LYS A 204 15.27 9.29 -8.14
N ASP A 205 14.15 8.66 -8.45
CA ASP A 205 13.33 9.05 -9.60
C ASP A 205 12.82 10.47 -9.50
N ILE A 206 12.29 10.85 -8.33
CA ILE A 206 11.83 12.22 -8.06
C ILE A 206 12.99 13.22 -8.23
N LEU A 207 14.16 12.95 -7.65
CA LEU A 207 15.33 13.83 -7.73
C LEU A 207 15.92 13.95 -9.14
N ASP A 208 15.76 12.94 -9.97
CA ASP A 208 16.14 12.97 -11.38
C ASP A 208 15.02 13.55 -12.28
N GLY A 209 13.88 13.94 -11.70
CA GLY A 209 12.74 14.54 -12.40
C GLY A 209 11.81 13.53 -13.10
N TYR A 210 11.96 12.24 -12.82
CA TYR A 210 11.08 11.20 -13.37
C TYR A 210 9.86 11.04 -12.48
N TRP A 211 8.81 11.81 -12.78
CA TRP A 211 7.58 11.84 -11.97
C TRP A 211 6.58 10.73 -12.29
N THR A 212 6.78 9.97 -13.36
CA THR A 212 5.85 8.92 -13.80
C THR A 212 5.50 7.91 -12.71
N PRO A 213 6.46 7.39 -11.90
CA PRO A 213 6.13 6.52 -10.78
C PRO A 213 5.23 7.17 -9.74
N LEU A 214 5.45 8.45 -9.42
CA LEU A 214 4.66 9.17 -8.43
C LEU A 214 3.22 9.37 -8.93
N ILE A 215 3.05 9.74 -10.20
CA ILE A 215 1.72 9.89 -10.83
C ILE A 215 0.97 8.55 -10.81
N ALA A 216 1.67 7.46 -11.13
CA ALA A 216 1.11 6.12 -11.10
C ALA A 216 0.70 5.67 -9.69
N ILE A 217 1.51 5.99 -8.68
CA ILE A 217 1.18 5.78 -7.27
C ILE A 217 -0.10 6.52 -6.93
N VAL A 218 -0.17 7.83 -7.18
CA VAL A 218 -1.34 8.66 -6.83
C VAL A 218 -2.60 8.15 -7.52
N ALA A 219 -2.53 7.89 -8.84
CA ALA A 219 -3.68 7.40 -9.59
C ALA A 219 -4.15 6.01 -9.10
N GLY A 220 -3.23 5.06 -8.96
CA GLY A 220 -3.53 3.71 -8.48
C GLY A 220 -4.05 3.71 -7.05
N SER A 221 -3.46 4.51 -6.17
CA SER A 221 -3.84 4.59 -4.77
C SER A 221 -5.19 5.24 -4.55
N VAL A 222 -5.54 6.27 -5.35
CA VAL A 222 -6.87 6.89 -5.26
C VAL A 222 -7.94 5.92 -5.73
N VAL A 223 -7.70 5.20 -6.84
CA VAL A 223 -8.66 4.21 -7.34
C VAL A 223 -8.81 3.05 -6.37
N LEU A 224 -7.71 2.43 -5.92
CA LEU A 224 -7.77 1.33 -4.95
C LEU A 224 -8.40 1.81 -3.64
N GLY A 225 -7.94 2.94 -3.09
CA GLY A 225 -8.42 3.45 -1.83
C GLY A 225 -9.91 3.77 -1.83
N LEU A 226 -10.40 4.50 -2.83
CA LEU A 226 -11.83 4.77 -2.93
C LEU A 226 -12.65 3.49 -3.05
N VAL A 227 -12.21 2.55 -3.88
CA VAL A 227 -12.94 1.28 -4.09
C VAL A 227 -12.92 0.44 -2.80
N TRP A 228 -11.79 0.33 -2.11
CA TRP A 228 -11.69 -0.53 -0.94
C TRP A 228 -12.41 0.07 0.28
N GLU A 229 -12.27 1.37 0.50
CA GLU A 229 -12.92 2.07 1.60
C GLU A 229 -14.44 2.11 1.46
N THR A 230 -14.96 2.38 0.25
CA THR A 230 -16.41 2.42 0.04
C THR A 230 -17.04 1.03 0.18
N MET A 231 -16.35 -0.04 -0.23
CA MET A 231 -16.79 -1.41 0.03
C MET A 231 -16.87 -1.70 1.54
N ASN A 232 -15.95 -1.16 2.33
CA ASN A 232 -15.92 -1.35 3.78
C ASN A 232 -17.00 -0.56 4.54
N LEU A 233 -17.47 0.58 4.02
CA LEU A 233 -18.45 1.43 4.71
C LEU A 233 -19.68 0.70 5.29
N PRO A 234 -20.40 -0.18 4.54
CA PRO A 234 -21.56 -0.89 5.08
C PRO A 234 -21.18 -2.01 6.06
N VAL A 235 -20.02 -2.65 5.88
CA VAL A 235 -19.58 -3.80 6.69
C VAL A 235 -18.90 -3.35 7.98
N LYS A 236 -18.18 -2.23 7.95
CA LYS A 236 -17.39 -1.69 9.07
C LYS A 236 -16.38 -2.71 9.60
N ALA A 237 -15.72 -3.45 8.70
CA ALA A 237 -14.67 -4.39 9.04
C ALA A 237 -13.49 -3.69 9.75
N TRP A 238 -13.18 -2.47 9.31
CA TRP A 238 -12.43 -1.49 10.10
C TRP A 238 -13.22 -0.18 10.20
N ILE A 239 -12.98 0.55 11.29
CA ILE A 239 -13.53 1.89 11.51
C ILE A 239 -12.45 2.86 11.95
N TYR A 240 -12.63 4.12 11.57
CA TYR A 240 -11.73 5.21 11.90
C TYR A 240 -12.22 6.00 13.11
N THR A 241 -11.35 6.20 14.09
CA THR A 241 -11.71 6.83 15.38
C THR A 241 -10.98 8.15 15.61
N ASN A 242 -9.65 8.16 15.45
CA ASN A 242 -8.83 9.32 15.81
C ASN A 242 -8.29 10.07 14.58
N ILE A 243 -9.17 10.49 13.68
CA ILE A 243 -8.78 11.19 12.45
C ILE A 243 -9.18 12.66 12.54
N PRO A 244 -8.22 13.61 12.47
CA PRO A 244 -8.55 15.02 12.39
C PRO A 244 -9.40 15.31 11.15
N LEU A 245 -10.32 16.28 11.26
CA LEU A 245 -11.19 16.66 10.14
C LEU A 245 -12.00 15.47 9.59
N SER A 246 -12.38 14.50 10.43
CA SER A 246 -13.18 13.34 10.04
C SER A 246 -14.56 13.68 9.46
N ASN A 247 -15.03 14.92 9.67
CA ASN A 247 -16.22 15.49 9.07
C ASN A 247 -16.05 15.87 7.58
N VAL A 248 -14.81 16.03 7.10
CA VAL A 248 -14.53 16.27 5.68
C VAL A 248 -14.39 14.92 4.98
N GLN A 249 -15.42 14.54 4.24
CA GLN A 249 -15.54 13.20 3.66
C GLN A 249 -15.78 13.25 2.15
N ILE A 250 -15.30 12.23 1.45
CA ILE A 250 -15.63 11.95 0.05
C ILE A 250 -16.25 10.56 0.03
N LEU A 251 -17.48 10.44 -0.50
CA LEU A 251 -18.23 9.18 -0.54
C LEU A 251 -18.37 8.48 0.84
N GLY A 252 -18.40 9.25 1.94
CA GLY A 252 -18.48 8.72 3.31
C GLY A 252 -17.14 8.31 3.93
N VAL A 253 -16.03 8.48 3.20
CA VAL A 253 -14.67 8.17 3.67
C VAL A 253 -13.95 9.46 4.07
N PRO A 254 -13.30 9.54 5.25
CA PRO A 254 -12.53 10.72 5.65
C PRO A 254 -11.45 11.09 4.62
N LEU A 255 -11.34 12.38 4.28
CA LEU A 255 -10.41 12.86 3.27
C LEU A 255 -8.94 12.51 3.60
N LEU A 256 -8.55 12.57 4.87
CA LEU A 256 -7.19 12.20 5.29
C LEU A 256 -6.87 10.73 5.07
N ILE A 257 -7.86 9.84 5.10
CA ILE A 257 -7.67 8.42 4.75
C ILE A 257 -7.38 8.28 3.26
N ILE A 258 -8.15 8.97 2.42
CA ILE A 258 -7.93 8.99 0.96
C ILE A 258 -6.52 9.52 0.63
N ILE A 259 -6.07 10.57 1.33
CA ILE A 259 -4.72 11.13 1.18
C ILE A 259 -3.63 10.18 1.73
N GLY A 260 -3.95 9.33 2.70
CA GLY A 260 -3.05 8.31 3.25
C GLY A 260 -2.74 7.16 2.29
N TRP A 261 -3.65 6.83 1.37
CA TRP A 261 -3.48 5.75 0.40
C TRP A 261 -2.21 5.86 -0.47
N PRO A 262 -1.86 7.04 -1.04
CA PRO A 262 -0.58 7.23 -1.72
C PRO A 262 0.62 6.83 -0.86
N ALA A 263 0.61 7.18 0.43
CA ALA A 263 1.71 6.86 1.33
C ALA A 263 1.78 5.34 1.62
N LEU A 264 0.63 4.66 1.69
CA LEU A 264 0.55 3.20 1.78
C LEU A 264 1.17 2.52 0.55
N PHE A 265 0.86 3.01 -0.65
CA PHE A 265 1.48 2.54 -1.90
C PHE A 265 3.00 2.71 -1.88
N VAL A 266 3.48 3.88 -1.47
CA VAL A 266 4.92 4.16 -1.35
C VAL A 266 5.59 3.13 -0.45
N ILE A 267 5.00 2.81 0.71
CA ILE A 267 5.56 1.84 1.66
C ILE A 267 5.58 0.44 1.04
N TYR A 268 4.46 -0.06 0.54
CA TYR A 268 4.42 -1.42 -0.02
C TYR A 268 5.38 -1.59 -1.20
N LEU A 269 5.43 -0.63 -2.12
CA LEU A 269 6.30 -0.70 -3.29
C LEU A 269 7.78 -0.55 -2.90
N SER A 270 8.10 0.42 -2.03
CA SER A 270 9.49 0.62 -1.57
C SER A 270 9.98 -0.55 -0.72
N SER A 271 9.14 -1.07 0.18
CA SER A 271 9.46 -2.24 1.01
C SER A 271 9.60 -3.50 0.17
N TYR A 272 8.75 -3.72 -0.84
CA TYR A 272 8.96 -4.82 -1.80
C TYR A 272 10.37 -4.77 -2.37
N ARG A 273 10.80 -3.61 -2.87
CA ARG A 273 12.13 -3.49 -3.46
C ARG A 273 13.26 -3.65 -2.45
N ALA A 274 13.10 -3.06 -1.26
CA ALA A 274 14.04 -3.21 -0.17
C ALA A 274 14.16 -4.68 0.29
N LEU A 275 13.15 -5.52 0.10
CA LEU A 275 13.20 -6.94 0.43
C LEU A 275 13.72 -7.80 -0.73
N PHE A 276 13.34 -7.49 -1.98
CA PHE A 276 13.65 -8.31 -3.16
C PHE A 276 14.73 -7.68 -4.04
N LYS A 277 15.99 -8.06 -3.80
CA LYS A 277 17.15 -7.63 -4.62
C LYS A 277 17.01 -8.09 -6.07
N GLY A 278 17.11 -7.14 -7.01
CA GLY A 278 17.36 -7.41 -8.43
C GLY A 278 16.33 -8.24 -9.21
N ARG A 279 15.03 -8.20 -8.88
CA ARG A 279 14.06 -9.12 -9.52
C ARG A 279 12.84 -8.55 -10.22
N ASP A 280 12.54 -7.26 -10.15
CA ASP A 280 11.60 -6.62 -11.07
C ASP A 280 11.74 -5.11 -10.95
N VAL A 281 11.85 -4.42 -12.09
CA VAL A 281 12.04 -2.97 -12.06
C VAL A 281 10.68 -2.30 -11.86
N ILE A 282 10.28 -2.15 -10.60
CA ILE A 282 9.09 -1.39 -10.21
C ILE A 282 9.25 0.07 -10.63
N TRP A 283 10.44 0.64 -10.42
CA TRP A 283 10.75 2.03 -10.81
C TRP A 283 11.52 2.06 -12.15
N LYS A 284 10.80 2.10 -13.28
CA LYS A 284 11.32 2.36 -14.63
C LYS A 284 10.23 2.92 -15.53
#